data_AF-A0A9X0CIR8-F1
#
_entry.id   AF-A0A9X0CIR8-F1
#
_cell.length_a   1.000
_cell.length_b   1.000
_cell.length_c   1.000
_cell.angle_alpha   90.00
_cell.angle_beta   90.00
_cell.angle_gamma   90.00
#
_symmetry.space_group_name_H-M   'P 1'
#
loop_
_entity.id
_entity.type
_entity.pdbx_description
1 polymer ?
#
loop_
_entity_poly.entity_id
_entity_poly.type
_entity_poly.pdbx_seq_one_letter_code
_entity_poly.pdbx_strand_id
1 'polypeptide(L)'
;MKPNPPIDLRFIVVDDENKIIYCTVPKVATSTWKRILGDLRGLKQGINIHQWDLWRWLYQYTEEEWTQRLQTYFKFVFVREPLNRLLSAYKNKFIGKDRR
;
A
#
# COMPACT_ATOMS: atom_id res chain seq x y z
N MET A 1 -3.71 -20.97 16.41
CA MET A 1 -4.06 -20.36 15.10
C MET A 1 -4.20 -18.87 15.32
N LYS A 2 -3.39 -18.02 14.68
CA LYS A 2 -3.69 -16.58 14.68
C LYS A 2 -4.99 -16.39 13.88
N PRO A 3 -6.00 -15.67 14.41
CA PRO A 3 -7.25 -15.45 13.69
C PRO A 3 -6.95 -14.80 12.34
N ASN A 4 -7.71 -15.15 11.32
CA ASN A 4 -7.61 -14.47 10.04
C ASN A 4 -7.86 -12.98 10.28
N PRO A 5 -6.92 -12.11 9.89
CA PRO A 5 -7.11 -10.69 10.09
C PRO A 5 -8.32 -10.23 9.26
N PRO A 6 -9.06 -9.21 9.74
CA PRO A 6 -10.14 -8.60 8.98
C PRO A 6 -9.64 -8.28 7.56
N ILE A 7 -10.44 -8.64 6.55
CA ILE A 7 -10.08 -8.50 5.13
C ILE A 7 -9.60 -7.07 4.81
N ASP A 8 -10.14 -6.09 5.52
CA ASP A 8 -9.90 -4.66 5.34
C ASP A 8 -8.46 -4.21 5.67
N LEU A 9 -7.75 -4.93 6.53
CA LEU A 9 -6.41 -4.52 6.99
C LEU A 9 -5.28 -4.95 6.05
N ARG A 10 -5.57 -5.77 5.05
CA ARG A 10 -4.58 -6.28 4.09
C ARG A 10 -4.05 -5.19 3.17
N PHE A 11 -4.78 -4.08 3.03
CA PHE A 11 -4.39 -2.98 2.15
C PHE A 11 -3.62 -1.87 2.86
N ILE A 12 -3.32 -2.03 4.15
CA ILE A 12 -2.68 -1.00 4.95
C ILE A 12 -1.20 -1.29 5.11
N VAL A 13 -0.36 -0.46 4.47
CA VAL A 13 1.09 -0.46 4.63
C VAL A 13 1.46 0.38 5.84
N VAL A 14 2.37 -0.13 6.65
CA VAL A 14 2.92 0.54 7.84
C VAL A 14 4.40 0.80 7.64
N ASP A 15 4.82 2.02 7.95
CA ASP A 15 6.21 2.43 8.06
C ASP A 15 6.45 2.89 9.51
N ASP A 16 7.05 2.01 10.31
CA ASP A 16 7.34 2.26 11.72
C ASP A 16 8.46 3.30 11.91
N GLU A 17 9.39 3.42 10.95
CA GLU A 17 10.54 4.35 11.03
C GLU A 17 10.06 5.80 10.88
N ASN A 18 9.20 6.05 9.88
CA ASN A 18 8.65 7.38 9.61
C ASN A 18 7.31 7.63 10.32
N LYS A 19 6.77 6.64 11.05
CA LYS A 19 5.45 6.68 11.71
C LYS A 19 4.32 7.02 10.73
N ILE A 20 4.29 6.31 9.59
CA ILE A 20 3.32 6.51 8.51
C ILE A 20 2.47 5.26 8.31
N ILE A 21 1.18 5.49 8.05
CA ILE A 21 0.23 4.48 7.60
C ILE A 21 -0.31 4.90 6.24
N TYR A 22 -0.16 4.03 5.24
CA TYR A 22 -0.64 4.25 3.88
C TYR A 22 -1.67 3.19 3.46
N CYS A 23 -2.89 3.64 3.17
CA CYS A 23 -3.93 2.77 2.63
C CYS A 23 -3.78 2.61 1.11
N THR A 24 -3.42 1.41 0.68
CA THR A 24 -3.18 1.08 -0.72
C THR A 24 -4.49 0.85 -1.45
N VAL A 25 -4.81 1.74 -2.39
CA VAL A 25 -5.97 1.58 -3.29
C VAL A 25 -5.44 1.31 -4.70
N PRO A 26 -5.99 0.37 -5.48
CA PRO A 26 -5.51 0.16 -6.84
C PRO A 26 -5.75 1.38 -7.75
N LYS A 27 -4.82 1.63 -8.68
CA LYS A 27 -4.94 2.60 -9.80
C LYS A 27 -5.05 4.08 -9.40
N VAL A 28 -4.65 4.42 -8.19
CA VAL A 28 -4.55 5.80 -7.66
C VAL A 28 -3.09 6.19 -7.40
N ALA A 29 -2.17 5.86 -8.32
CA ALA A 29 -0.73 6.12 -8.16
C ALA A 29 -0.01 5.39 -6.99
N THR A 30 -0.54 4.26 -6.54
CA THR A 30 0.04 3.45 -5.44
C THR A 30 1.48 3.01 -5.65
N SER A 31 1.90 2.74 -6.89
CA SER A 31 3.31 2.45 -7.21
C SER A 31 4.22 3.64 -6.91
N THR A 32 3.76 4.85 -7.19
CA THR A 32 4.51 6.08 -6.89
C THR A 32 4.64 6.25 -5.38
N TRP A 33 3.55 6.12 -4.63
CA TRP A 33 3.59 6.24 -3.17
C TRP A 33 4.44 5.16 -2.50
N LYS A 34 4.36 3.90 -2.96
CA LYS A 34 5.28 2.85 -2.50
C LYS A 34 6.73 3.18 -2.82
N ARG A 35 7.05 3.82 -3.95
CA ARG A 35 8.41 4.26 -4.24
C ARG A 35 8.87 5.34 -3.27
N ILE A 36 8.06 6.37 -3.06
CA ILE A 36 8.36 7.45 -2.10
C ILE A 36 8.59 6.88 -0.69
N LEU A 37 7.73 5.97 -0.21
CA LEU A 37 7.93 5.30 1.08
C LEU A 37 9.21 4.45 1.10
N GLY A 38 9.54 3.80 -0.01
CA GLY A 38 10.79 3.06 -0.14
C GLY A 38 12.02 3.95 -0.06
N ASP A 39 11.98 5.09 -0.75
CA ASP A 39 13.06 6.07 -0.76
C ASP A 39 13.26 6.69 0.64
N LEU A 40 12.17 6.97 1.37
CA LEU A 40 12.22 7.43 2.77
C LEU A 40 12.86 6.40 3.72
N ARG A 41 12.72 5.11 3.41
CA ARG A 41 13.38 4.00 4.14
C ARG A 41 14.79 3.69 3.62
N GLY A 42 15.32 4.49 2.69
CA GLY A 42 16.66 4.28 2.12
C GLY A 42 16.78 3.06 1.21
N LEU A 43 15.67 2.55 0.65
CA LEU A 43 15.71 1.44 -0.31
C LEU A 43 16.46 1.85 -1.59
N LYS A 44 17.35 0.98 -2.06
CA LYS A 44 18.11 1.22 -3.30
C LYS A 44 17.20 1.23 -4.53
N GLN A 45 17.59 2.01 -5.54
CA GLN A 45 16.96 1.97 -6.85
C GLN A 45 17.03 0.56 -7.46
N GLY A 46 15.98 0.16 -8.19
CA GLY A 46 15.88 -1.16 -8.82
C GLY A 46 15.22 -2.23 -7.96
N ILE A 47 14.95 -1.97 -6.67
CA ILE A 47 14.15 -2.88 -5.83
C ILE A 47 12.72 -2.97 -6.37
N ASN A 48 12.19 -4.19 -6.42
CA ASN A 48 10.81 -4.43 -6.80
C ASN A 48 9.85 -4.02 -5.67
N ILE A 49 9.40 -2.76 -5.71
CA ILE A 49 8.43 -2.19 -4.75
C ILE A 49 7.08 -2.93 -4.70
N HIS A 50 6.80 -3.81 -5.66
CA HIS A 50 5.58 -4.63 -5.67
C HIS A 50 5.71 -5.92 -4.86
N GLN A 51 6.92 -6.28 -4.42
CA GLN A 51 7.11 -7.42 -3.54
C GLN A 51 6.36 -7.20 -2.23
N TRP A 52 5.52 -8.17 -1.86
CA TRP A 52 4.66 -8.07 -0.68
C TRP A 52 5.47 -7.99 0.61
N ASP A 53 6.49 -8.86 0.72
CA ASP A 53 7.32 -9.02 1.92
C ASP A 53 8.28 -7.85 2.17
N LEU A 54 8.40 -6.93 1.22
CA LEU A 54 9.16 -5.69 1.38
C LEU A 54 8.47 -4.72 2.38
N TRP A 55 7.15 -4.84 2.49
CA TRP A 55 6.31 -3.94 3.27
C TRP A 55 5.85 -4.61 4.57
N ARG A 56 5.78 -3.83 5.64
CA ARG A 56 5.02 -4.22 6.82
C ARG A 56 3.57 -3.88 6.61
N TRP A 57 2.70 -4.81 6.98
CA TRP A 57 1.27 -4.68 6.79
C TRP A 57 0.59 -4.67 8.15
N LEU A 58 -0.44 -3.83 8.31
CA LEU A 58 -1.07 -3.64 9.60
C LEU A 58 -1.57 -4.97 10.19
N TYR A 59 -2.11 -5.86 9.36
CA TYR A 59 -2.58 -7.18 9.80
C TYR A 59 -1.52 -8.08 10.46
N GLN A 60 -0.23 -7.79 10.30
CA GLN A 60 0.87 -8.60 10.86
C GLN A 60 1.11 -8.33 12.35
N TYR A 61 0.60 -7.21 12.87
CA TYR A 61 0.74 -6.76 14.25
C TYR A 61 -0.39 -7.27 15.14
N THR A 62 -0.26 -7.15 16.46
CA THR A 62 -1.33 -7.45 17.44
C THR A 62 -2.35 -6.30 17.56
N GLU A 63 -3.49 -6.52 18.22
CA GLU A 63 -4.52 -5.49 18.38
C GLU A 63 -4.03 -4.27 19.20
N GLU A 64 -3.20 -4.51 20.21
CA GLU A 64 -2.58 -3.44 21.01
C GLU A 64 -1.65 -2.58 20.14
N GLU A 65 -0.84 -3.26 19.32
CA GLU A 65 0.07 -2.63 18.36
C GLU A 65 -0.68 -1.86 17.27
N TRP A 66 -1.85 -2.35 16.83
CA TRP A 66 -2.72 -1.64 15.89
C TRP A 66 -3.20 -0.34 16.50
N THR A 67 -3.75 -0.41 17.70
CA THR A 67 -4.36 0.73 18.39
C THR A 67 -3.33 1.83 18.60
N GLN A 68 -2.13 1.47 19.07
CA GLN A 68 -1.04 2.42 19.25
C GLN A 68 -0.68 3.13 17.94
N ARG A 69 -0.48 2.39 16.85
CA ARG A 69 -0.10 2.96 15.54
C ARG A 69 -1.22 3.79 14.94
N LEU A 70 -2.46 3.31 14.99
CA LEU A 70 -3.62 4.04 14.51
C LEU A 70 -3.84 5.35 15.27
N GLN A 71 -3.44 5.45 16.53
CA GLN A 71 -3.49 6.71 17.29
C GLN A 71 -2.29 7.62 17.00
N THR A 72 -1.09 7.07 16.87
CA THR A 72 0.16 7.87 16.87
C THR A 72 0.74 8.16 15.49
N TYR A 73 0.38 7.40 14.45
CA TYR A 73 1.00 7.52 13.13
C TYR A 73 0.19 8.45 12.23
N PHE A 74 0.88 9.12 11.30
CA PHE A 74 0.21 9.89 10.24
C PHE A 74 -0.42 8.92 9.24
N LYS A 75 -1.72 9.09 8.97
CA LYS A 75 -2.51 8.19 8.14
C LYS A 75 -2.99 8.93 6.92
N PHE A 76 -2.80 8.37 5.73
CA PHE A 76 -3.34 8.96 4.51
C PHE A 76 -3.76 7.91 3.48
N VAL A 77 -4.62 8.36 2.57
CA VAL A 77 -5.03 7.65 1.37
C VAL A 77 -4.94 8.62 0.20
N PHE A 78 -4.49 8.12 -0.95
CA PHE A 78 -4.52 8.89 -2.19
C PHE A 78 -5.69 8.42 -3.03
N VAL A 79 -6.46 9.35 -3.58
CA VAL A 79 -7.63 9.04 -4.40
C VAL A 79 -7.49 9.65 -5.79
N ARG A 80 -8.24 9.10 -6.74
CA ARG A 80 -8.33 9.60 -8.12
C ARG A 80 -9.80 9.70 -8.48
N GLU A 81 -10.12 10.59 -9.40
CA GLU A 81 -11.46 10.68 -9.99
C GLU A 81 -11.97 9.27 -10.40
N PRO A 82 -13.20 8.88 -10.00
CA PRO A 82 -13.69 7.50 -10.13
C PRO A 82 -13.67 6.93 -11.54
N LEU A 83 -14.11 7.68 -12.55
CA LEU A 83 -14.17 7.22 -13.94
C LEU A 83 -12.77 7.00 -14.52
N ASN A 84 -11.85 7.90 -14.22
CA ASN A 84 -10.44 7.75 -14.59
C ASN A 84 -9.79 6.54 -13.91
N ARG A 85 -10.11 6.28 -12.64
CA ARG A 85 -9.65 5.09 -11.92
C ARG A 85 -10.20 3.82 -12.59
N LEU A 86 -11.50 3.80 -12.90
CA LEU A 86 -12.16 2.68 -13.57
C LEU A 86 -11.55 2.42 -14.95
N LEU A 87 -11.40 3.46 -15.78
CA LEU A 87 -10.78 3.36 -17.09
C LEU A 87 -9.33 2.86 -16.99
N SER A 88 -8.57 3.35 -16.00
CA SER A 88 -7.20 2.86 -15.78
C SER A 88 -7.17 1.37 -15.40
N ALA A 89 -8.12 0.91 -14.58
CA ALA A 89 -8.27 -0.50 -14.25
C ALA A 89 -8.66 -1.32 -15.49
N TYR A 90 -9.64 -0.85 -16.27
CA TYR A 90 -10.10 -1.50 -17.49
C TYR A 90 -8.96 -1.68 -18.49
N LYS A 91 -8.24 -0.61 -18.84
CA LYS A 91 -7.07 -0.66 -19.73
C LYS A 91 -6.01 -1.65 -19.22
N ASN A 92 -5.75 -1.65 -17.91
CA ASN A 92 -4.74 -2.52 -17.32
C ASN A 92 -5.13 -4.00 -17.29
N LYS A 93 -6.42 -4.33 -17.18
CA LYS A 93 -6.90 -5.71 -17.05
C LYS A 93 -7.39 -6.34 -18.34
N PHE A 94 -7.96 -5.55 -19.25
CA PHE A 94 -8.67 -6.08 -20.43
C PHE A 94 -8.05 -5.69 -21.76
N ILE A 95 -7.31 -4.58 -21.83
CA ILE A 95 -6.66 -4.18 -23.09
C ILE A 95 -5.23 -4.73 -23.16
N GLY A 96 -4.59 -4.94 -22.00
CA GLY A 96 -3.18 -5.32 -21.94
C GLY A 96 -2.27 -4.22 -22.48
N LYS A 97 -0.98 -4.27 -22.12
CA LYS A 97 0.02 -3.72 -23.04
C LYS A 97 0.09 -4.77 -24.14
N ASP A 98 -0.33 -4.41 -25.34
CA ASP A 98 0.03 -5.15 -26.54
C ASP A 98 1.57 -5.26 -26.50
N ARG A 99 2.07 -6.40 -26.02
CA ARG A 99 3.48 -6.74 -26.05
C ARG A 99 3.73 -7.15 -27.49
N ARG A 100 3.97 -6.14 -28.34
CA ARG A 100 4.87 -6.33 -29.47
C ARG A 100 6.29 -6.48 -28.93
#